data_AF-A0A1I2GIS1-F1
#
_entry.id   AF-A0A1I2GIS1-F1
#
_cell.length_a   1.000
_cell.length_b   1.000
_cell.length_c   1.000
_cell.angle_alpha   90.00
_cell.angle_beta   90.00
_cell.angle_gamma   90.00
#
_symmetry.space_group_name_H-M   'P 1'
#
loop_
_entity.id
_entity.type
_entity.pdbx_description
1 polymer ?
#
loop_
_entity_poly.entity_id
_entity_poly.type
_entity_poly.pdbx_seq_one_letter_code
_entity_poly.pdbx_strand_id
1 'polypeptide(L)'
;MGLKGFIDLNGSKTILKILLIPSKMNLVNSRGNSLSSEIRKNQYKRSNMKKILFLLVLVAGLYACKNQEIVFPDYDYTSGYFPYQYPIRTLILGDYIYDNSNDNNHKFLISAAMGGVYANTKDRIFKIRIDNSLCNQAKFAATNQPIYPLPEKYYTLSSADQLIIPAGELNGNIAVQLKDEFFDDTLAVKLAYVLPVRISQVIGLDSLLTGKPSVAQADPRIVSNWQVTPKDFTMFAVKFINPFHGSYFRRGKSAVKNAAGQEIESTTYRTQFIEKNDVWNLTTKSKNQVTMAGNLNSTAIKGTLSLLLTFTGNDCVVQNSPGSAFQVTGSGKFLDDADEWGNKKRDAIHLTYQFKQGTNTYSATDTLVIRDRGVGLEVFQPVITK
;
A
#
# COMPACT_ATOMS: atom_id res chain seq x y z
N MET A 1 20.14 -2.64 34.62
CA MET A 1 21.54 -2.44 35.04
C MET A 1 22.15 -1.41 34.08
N GLY A 2 22.63 -0.24 34.55
CA GLY A 2 23.04 0.92 33.69
C GLY A 2 21.83 1.75 33.15
N LEU A 3 21.67 3.09 33.23
CA LEU A 3 22.55 4.29 33.36
C LEU A 3 23.52 4.46 32.16
N LYS A 4 23.70 5.61 31.46
CA LYS A 4 23.39 7.07 31.55
C LYS A 4 23.25 7.64 30.10
N GLY A 5 22.87 8.89 29.77
CA GLY A 5 22.38 10.05 30.54
C GLY A 5 22.94 11.43 30.05
N PHE A 6 22.05 12.42 29.81
CA PHE A 6 22.27 13.90 29.71
C PHE A 6 23.05 14.45 28.50
N ILE A 7 22.81 15.69 28.00
CA ILE A 7 22.79 17.06 28.61
C ILE A 7 21.66 17.90 27.92
N ASP A 8 20.72 18.61 28.59
CA ASP A 8 20.77 19.85 29.45
C ASP A 8 20.99 21.16 28.61
N LEU A 9 20.49 22.37 28.88
CA LEU A 9 19.76 23.06 29.99
C LEU A 9 18.44 23.68 29.42
N ASN A 10 17.60 24.52 30.05
CA ASN A 10 17.45 25.26 31.34
C ASN A 10 15.92 25.54 31.52
N GLY A 11 15.30 26.09 32.58
CA GLY A 11 15.75 26.67 33.86
C GLY A 11 14.58 27.33 34.65
N SER A 12 14.89 28.00 35.78
CA SER A 12 14.00 28.88 36.61
C SER A 12 12.79 28.23 37.33
N LYS A 13 12.94 27.69 38.54
CA LYS A 13 13.04 28.32 39.89
C LYS A 13 11.71 28.59 40.61
N THR A 14 11.40 27.68 41.55
CA THR A 14 10.51 27.91 42.71
C THR A 14 11.20 28.78 43.77
N ILE A 15 10.52 29.82 44.31
CA ILE A 15 10.73 30.27 45.70
C ILE A 15 9.39 30.70 46.31
N LEU A 16 9.00 30.02 47.40
CA LEU A 16 8.00 30.48 48.36
C LEU A 16 8.76 31.21 49.49
N LYS A 17 8.31 32.40 49.93
CA LYS A 17 8.89 33.07 51.11
C LYS A 17 7.82 33.71 51.99
N ILE A 18 7.85 33.35 53.27
CA ILE A 18 7.02 33.84 54.37
C ILE A 18 7.90 34.76 55.24
N LEU A 19 7.35 35.85 55.80
CA LEU A 19 7.62 36.46 57.13
C LEU A 19 6.91 37.85 57.20
N LEU A 20 5.93 38.05 58.10
CA LEU A 20 5.98 38.68 59.44
C LEU A 20 5.99 40.24 59.50
N ILE A 21 4.83 40.85 59.81
CA ILE A 21 4.44 41.56 61.08
C ILE A 21 5.52 42.43 61.81
N PRO A 22 5.24 43.57 62.52
CA PRO A 22 4.05 44.48 62.64
C PRO A 22 4.37 46.00 62.50
N SER A 23 3.36 46.90 62.65
CA SER A 23 3.41 47.99 63.66
C SER A 23 2.06 48.73 63.85
N LYS A 24 1.87 49.35 65.03
CA LYS A 24 0.63 49.99 65.52
C LYS A 24 0.45 51.41 64.98
N MET A 25 -0.80 51.90 64.95
CA MET A 25 -1.14 53.16 65.62
C MET A 25 -2.62 53.22 66.04
N ASN A 26 -2.89 53.56 67.30
CA ASN A 26 -4.23 53.80 67.83
C ASN A 26 -4.60 55.28 67.68
N LEU A 27 -5.86 55.60 67.37
CA LEU A 27 -6.53 56.84 67.80
C LEU A 27 -8.05 56.62 67.93
N VAL A 28 -8.53 56.58 69.18
CA VAL A 28 -9.74 57.21 69.73
C VAL A 28 -10.90 57.48 68.73
N ASN A 29 -12.12 56.93 68.87
CA ASN A 29 -13.03 57.23 69.99
C ASN A 29 -14.32 56.36 70.07
N SER A 30 -14.90 56.28 71.27
CA SER A 30 -16.35 56.33 71.58
C SER A 30 -17.38 55.38 70.91
N ARG A 31 -17.92 54.45 71.74
CA ARG A 31 -19.30 53.91 71.81
C ARG A 31 -19.78 52.90 70.73
N GLY A 32 -20.53 51.88 71.16
CA GLY A 32 -21.38 51.06 70.27
C GLY A 32 -21.24 49.54 70.39
N ASN A 33 -21.36 48.96 71.59
CA ASN A 33 -21.25 47.51 71.79
C ASN A 33 -22.58 46.78 71.49
N SER A 34 -22.87 46.45 70.23
CA SER A 34 -23.88 45.43 69.85
C SER A 34 -23.74 44.87 68.43
N LEU A 35 -23.36 45.66 67.43
CA LEU A 35 -23.33 45.22 66.01
C LEU A 35 -22.25 44.18 65.65
N SER A 36 -21.23 43.95 66.49
CA SER A 36 -20.01 43.21 66.06
C SER A 36 -20.12 41.68 66.04
N SER A 37 -21.20 41.10 66.57
CA SER A 37 -21.43 39.64 66.64
C SER A 37 -22.21 39.11 65.43
N GLU A 38 -23.28 39.80 65.01
CA GLU A 38 -24.07 39.44 63.84
C GLU A 38 -23.30 39.61 62.53
N ILE A 39 -22.53 40.69 62.38
CA ILE A 39 -21.70 40.92 61.19
C ILE A 39 -20.67 39.78 61.02
N ARG A 40 -20.07 39.29 62.11
CA ARG A 40 -19.16 38.14 62.07
C ARG A 40 -19.86 36.83 61.73
N LYS A 41 -21.03 36.55 62.32
CA LYS A 41 -21.85 35.37 61.94
C LYS A 41 -22.24 35.40 60.46
N ASN A 42 -22.68 36.55 59.95
CA ASN A 42 -23.06 36.70 58.55
C ASN A 42 -21.86 36.63 57.59
N GLN A 43 -20.69 37.20 57.91
CA GLN A 43 -19.49 37.01 57.09
C GLN A 43 -18.99 35.56 57.12
N TYR A 44 -19.03 34.87 58.27
CA TYR A 44 -18.64 33.45 58.37
C TYR A 44 -19.60 32.55 57.57
N LYS A 45 -20.91 32.76 57.69
CA LYS A 45 -21.94 32.05 56.89
C LYS A 45 -21.78 32.32 55.39
N ARG A 46 -21.49 33.57 54.99
CA ARG A 46 -21.24 33.96 53.59
C ARG A 46 -19.90 33.41 53.04
N SER A 47 -18.89 33.23 53.89
CA SER A 47 -17.62 32.57 53.55
C SER A 47 -17.81 31.06 53.34
N ASN A 48 -18.52 30.39 54.25
CA ASN A 48 -18.79 28.96 54.13
C ASN A 48 -19.75 28.64 52.97
N MET A 49 -20.77 29.46 52.70
CA MET A 49 -21.59 29.31 51.48
C MET A 49 -20.77 29.46 50.20
N LYS A 50 -19.81 30.39 50.14
CA LYS A 50 -18.91 30.51 48.98
C LYS A 50 -18.04 29.26 48.79
N LYS A 51 -17.53 28.67 49.87
CA LYS A 51 -16.74 27.41 49.82
C LYS A 51 -17.60 26.22 49.39
N ILE A 52 -18.83 26.11 49.90
CA ILE A 52 -19.80 25.07 49.51
C ILE A 52 -20.19 25.21 48.03
N LEU A 53 -20.43 26.44 47.55
CA LEU A 53 -20.71 26.72 46.15
C LEU A 53 -19.52 26.37 45.25
N PHE A 54 -18.29 26.70 45.66
CA PHE A 54 -17.07 26.31 44.94
C PHE A 54 -16.90 24.78 44.87
N LEU A 55 -17.20 24.07 45.96
CA LEU A 55 -17.14 22.62 46.02
C LEU A 55 -18.20 21.97 45.12
N LEU A 56 -19.42 22.52 45.09
CA LEU A 56 -20.50 22.09 44.19
C LEU A 56 -20.14 22.30 42.71
N VAL A 57 -19.54 23.44 42.36
CA VAL A 57 -19.04 23.70 40.99
C VAL A 57 -17.91 22.75 40.62
N LEU A 58 -17.00 22.44 41.56
CA LEU A 58 -15.92 21.48 41.34
C LEU A 58 -16.45 20.05 41.10
N VAL A 59 -17.44 19.61 41.88
CA VAL A 59 -18.09 18.29 41.72
C VAL A 59 -18.90 18.23 40.41
N ALA A 60 -19.58 19.31 40.02
CA ALA A 60 -20.25 19.39 38.72
C ALA A 60 -19.26 19.31 37.55
N GLY A 61 -18.08 19.94 37.68
CA GLY A 61 -16.99 19.83 36.69
C GLY A 61 -16.47 18.39 36.51
N LEU A 62 -16.43 17.58 37.58
CA LEU A 62 -16.02 16.17 37.51
C LEU A 62 -17.07 15.29 36.79
N TYR A 63 -18.35 15.65 36.81
CA TYR A 63 -19.39 14.95 36.04
C TYR A 63 -19.46 15.42 34.57
N ALA A 64 -19.03 16.65 34.26
CA ALA A 64 -18.98 17.18 32.90
C ALA A 64 -17.89 16.54 32.02
N CYS A 65 -16.89 15.88 32.60
CA CYS A 65 -15.85 15.14 31.88
C CYS A 65 -16.21 13.67 31.61
N LYS A 66 -17.46 13.39 31.24
CA LYS A 66 -17.79 12.19 30.49
C LYS A 66 -18.03 12.56 29.03
N ASN A 67 -17.01 12.33 28.20
CA ASN A 67 -17.23 12.08 26.78
C ASN A 67 -18.08 10.80 26.70
N GLN A 68 -19.41 10.96 26.62
CA GLN A 68 -20.25 9.88 26.14
C GLN A 68 -19.77 9.56 24.71
N GLU A 69 -19.60 8.28 24.40
CA GLU A 69 -19.49 7.88 23.00
C GLU A 69 -20.71 8.43 22.27
N ILE A 70 -20.49 9.19 21.20
CA ILE A 70 -21.58 9.70 20.38
C ILE A 70 -22.07 8.51 19.56
N VAL A 71 -22.93 7.71 20.18
CA VAL A 71 -23.68 6.64 19.53
C VAL A 71 -24.72 7.32 18.65
N PHE A 72 -24.29 7.67 17.44
CA PHE A 72 -25.23 7.90 16.36
C PHE A 72 -26.03 6.61 16.15
N PRO A 73 -27.36 6.68 15.99
CA PRO A 73 -28.12 5.51 15.57
C PRO A 73 -27.59 5.02 14.22
N ASP A 74 -27.69 3.71 13.99
CA ASP A 74 -27.49 3.13 12.67
C ASP A 74 -28.41 3.85 11.65
N TYR A 75 -27.98 3.88 10.39
CA TYR A 75 -28.81 4.42 9.32
C TYR A 75 -30.03 3.51 9.10
N ASP A 76 -31.18 4.08 8.74
CA ASP A 76 -32.45 3.35 8.62
C ASP A 76 -32.40 2.15 7.66
N TYR A 77 -31.42 2.09 6.76
CA TYR A 77 -31.26 1.07 5.72
C TYR A 77 -29.82 0.60 5.56
N THR A 78 -29.65 -0.72 5.49
CA THR A 78 -28.39 -1.37 5.14
C THR A 78 -28.26 -1.63 3.65
N SER A 79 -27.03 -1.57 3.15
CA SER A 79 -26.71 -1.87 1.75
C SER A 79 -25.45 -2.71 1.61
N GLY A 80 -25.43 -3.60 0.61
CA GLY A 80 -24.25 -4.38 0.22
C GLY A 80 -23.69 -3.93 -1.14
N TYR A 81 -22.37 -3.99 -1.32
CA TYR A 81 -21.71 -3.64 -2.59
C TYR A 81 -20.26 -4.13 -2.70
N PHE A 82 -19.72 -4.18 -3.92
CA PHE A 82 -18.27 -4.23 -4.17
C PHE A 82 -17.67 -2.82 -4.13
N PRO A 83 -16.65 -2.52 -3.29
CA PRO A 83 -16.08 -1.18 -3.19
C PRO A 83 -15.42 -0.66 -4.48
N TYR A 84 -14.86 -1.55 -5.30
CA TYR A 84 -14.17 -1.22 -6.55
C TYR A 84 -14.70 -2.05 -7.72
N GLN A 85 -15.10 -1.38 -8.80
CA GLN A 85 -15.61 -2.04 -10.01
C GLN A 85 -14.49 -2.49 -10.97
N TYR A 86 -13.32 -1.82 -10.96
CA TYR A 86 -12.20 -2.09 -11.89
C TYR A 86 -10.80 -2.12 -11.23
N PRO A 87 -10.60 -2.85 -10.11
CA PRO A 87 -9.29 -2.96 -9.49
C PRO A 87 -8.32 -3.79 -10.35
N ILE A 88 -7.02 -3.47 -10.27
CA ILE A 88 -5.94 -4.33 -10.76
C ILE A 88 -5.23 -4.92 -9.55
N ARG A 89 -5.19 -6.24 -9.47
CA ARG A 89 -4.42 -7.01 -8.49
C ARG A 89 -3.14 -7.51 -9.12
N THR A 90 -2.05 -6.88 -8.69
CA THR A 90 -0.68 -7.36 -8.91
C THR A 90 -0.33 -8.31 -7.77
N LEU A 91 -0.08 -9.60 -8.05
CA LEU A 91 0.56 -10.50 -7.09
C LEU A 91 2.06 -10.21 -7.06
N ILE A 92 2.58 -9.94 -5.87
CA ILE A 92 3.99 -9.63 -5.62
C ILE A 92 4.65 -10.90 -5.10
N LEU A 93 5.26 -11.69 -5.98
CA LEU A 93 6.01 -12.89 -5.58
C LEU A 93 7.39 -12.50 -5.03
N GLY A 94 7.96 -13.28 -4.11
CA GLY A 94 9.25 -13.02 -3.46
C GLY A 94 9.14 -12.11 -2.24
N ASP A 95 10.25 -11.49 -1.83
CA ASP A 95 10.27 -10.58 -0.66
C ASP A 95 9.56 -9.24 -0.94
N TYR A 96 8.88 -8.71 0.09
CA TYR A 96 8.23 -7.41 0.03
C TYR A 96 8.17 -6.73 1.39
N ILE A 97 8.20 -5.39 1.38
CA ILE A 97 8.20 -4.55 2.59
C ILE A 97 6.89 -4.57 3.40
N TYR A 98 5.85 -5.21 2.87
CA TYR A 98 4.56 -5.43 3.52
C TYR A 98 4.19 -6.92 3.39
N ASP A 99 3.33 -7.42 4.27
CA ASP A 99 2.88 -8.81 4.22
C ASP A 99 2.22 -9.16 2.87
N ASN A 100 2.92 -9.99 2.10
CA ASN A 100 2.50 -10.59 0.85
C ASN A 100 2.37 -12.12 0.96
N SER A 101 2.14 -12.65 2.16
CA SER A 101 1.98 -14.10 2.40
C SER A 101 0.89 -14.71 1.51
N ASN A 102 -0.18 -13.97 1.20
CA ASN A 102 -1.19 -14.42 0.26
C ASN A 102 -0.63 -14.54 -1.17
N ASP A 103 0.10 -13.53 -1.64
CA ASP A 103 0.73 -13.48 -2.97
C ASP A 103 1.69 -14.65 -3.17
N ASN A 104 2.57 -14.89 -2.19
CA ASN A 104 3.53 -16.00 -2.17
C ASN A 104 2.85 -17.38 -2.07
N ASN A 105 1.63 -17.45 -1.52
CA ASN A 105 0.76 -18.63 -1.59
C ASN A 105 -0.17 -18.63 -2.83
N HIS A 106 0.14 -17.82 -3.85
CA HIS A 106 -0.62 -17.69 -5.11
C HIS A 106 -2.11 -17.33 -4.91
N LYS A 107 -2.43 -16.57 -3.88
CA LYS A 107 -3.80 -16.31 -3.42
C LYS A 107 -4.09 -14.81 -3.35
N PHE A 108 -5.34 -14.44 -3.65
CA PHE A 108 -5.85 -13.09 -3.38
C PHE A 108 -7.31 -13.13 -2.92
N LEU A 109 -7.80 -12.01 -2.40
CA LEU A 109 -9.17 -11.89 -1.90
C LEU A 109 -9.97 -10.92 -2.78
N ILE A 110 -11.21 -11.27 -3.09
CA ILE A 110 -12.21 -10.34 -3.63
C ILE A 110 -13.20 -10.03 -2.52
N SER A 111 -13.26 -8.76 -2.11
CA SER A 111 -14.02 -8.33 -0.93
C SER A 111 -15.25 -7.51 -1.30
N ALA A 112 -16.36 -7.78 -0.61
CA ALA A 112 -17.55 -6.94 -0.59
C ALA A 112 -17.70 -6.28 0.78
N ALA A 113 -18.37 -5.13 0.79
CA ALA A 113 -18.62 -4.32 1.98
C ALA A 113 -20.13 -4.21 2.25
N MET A 114 -20.48 -3.95 3.50
CA MET A 114 -21.79 -3.43 3.87
C MET A 114 -21.69 -1.99 4.40
N GLY A 115 -22.74 -1.21 4.19
CA GLY A 115 -22.92 0.12 4.77
C GLY A 115 -24.29 0.27 5.43
N GLY A 116 -24.45 1.35 6.20
CA GLY A 116 -25.70 1.69 6.90
C GLY A 116 -25.72 1.34 8.39
N VAL A 117 -24.70 0.67 8.93
CA VAL A 117 -24.57 0.40 10.37
C VAL A 117 -23.17 0.73 10.87
N TYR A 118 -23.07 1.03 12.17
CA TYR A 118 -21.82 1.07 12.93
C TYR A 118 -21.36 -0.32 13.38
N ALA A 119 -22.30 -1.24 13.62
CA ALA A 119 -21.99 -2.60 14.08
C ALA A 119 -22.78 -3.66 13.30
N ASN A 120 -22.07 -4.67 12.79
CA ASN A 120 -22.73 -5.81 12.16
C ASN A 120 -23.06 -6.92 13.17
N THR A 121 -24.34 -7.09 13.53
CA THR A 121 -24.77 -8.06 14.55
C THR A 121 -25.11 -9.46 14.05
N LYS A 122 -25.00 -9.73 12.74
CA LYS A 122 -25.32 -11.04 12.14
C LYS A 122 -24.57 -11.24 10.82
N ASP A 123 -24.42 -12.49 10.39
CA ASP A 123 -23.84 -12.78 9.08
C ASP A 123 -24.70 -12.19 7.94
N ARG A 124 -24.04 -11.60 6.94
CA ARG A 124 -24.67 -11.09 5.71
C ARG A 124 -24.17 -11.91 4.53
N ILE A 125 -25.09 -12.50 3.78
CA ILE A 125 -24.74 -13.41 2.68
C ILE A 125 -24.98 -12.68 1.36
N PHE A 126 -23.96 -12.67 0.52
CA PHE A 126 -23.97 -12.12 -0.82
C PHE A 126 -23.96 -13.31 -1.78
N LYS A 127 -25.06 -13.60 -2.46
CA LYS A 127 -25.06 -14.59 -3.54
C LYS A 127 -24.34 -14.01 -4.74
N ILE A 128 -23.33 -14.72 -5.23
CA ILE A 128 -22.44 -14.28 -6.30
C ILE A 128 -22.45 -15.25 -7.47
N ARG A 129 -22.01 -14.78 -8.63
CA ARG A 129 -21.66 -15.59 -9.79
C ARG A 129 -20.49 -14.98 -10.54
N ILE A 130 -19.77 -15.81 -11.29
CA ILE A 130 -18.85 -15.33 -12.31
C ILE A 130 -19.66 -14.86 -13.53
N ASP A 131 -19.41 -13.64 -13.99
CA ASP A 131 -20.17 -12.99 -15.06
C ASP A 131 -19.24 -12.60 -16.22
N ASN A 132 -18.78 -13.62 -16.96
CA ASN A 132 -17.85 -13.46 -18.08
C ASN A 132 -18.37 -12.52 -19.19
N SER A 133 -19.68 -12.25 -19.24
CA SER A 133 -20.26 -11.28 -20.18
C SER A 133 -19.72 -9.85 -19.99
N LEU A 134 -19.26 -9.51 -18.78
CA LEU A 134 -18.62 -8.24 -18.48
C LEU A 134 -17.30 -8.01 -19.25
N CYS A 135 -16.64 -9.07 -19.71
CA CYS A 135 -15.44 -8.97 -20.56
C CYS A 135 -15.76 -8.80 -22.06
N ASN A 136 -17.01 -9.06 -22.49
CA ASN A 136 -17.37 -9.05 -23.90
C ASN A 136 -17.18 -7.66 -24.52
N GLN A 137 -16.48 -7.62 -25.67
CA GLN A 137 -16.16 -6.40 -26.41
C GLN A 137 -15.47 -5.30 -25.56
N ALA A 138 -14.79 -5.69 -24.48
CA ALA A 138 -14.11 -4.75 -23.58
C ALA A 138 -12.59 -4.74 -23.80
N LYS A 139 -11.97 -3.57 -23.68
CA LYS A 139 -10.52 -3.36 -23.79
C LYS A 139 -10.00 -2.51 -22.64
N PHE A 140 -8.75 -2.68 -22.24
CA PHE A 140 -8.12 -1.78 -21.28
C PHE A 140 -7.76 -0.44 -21.94
N ALA A 141 -8.28 0.68 -21.42
CA ALA A 141 -8.05 2.01 -21.99
C ALA A 141 -6.55 2.36 -22.13
N ALA A 142 -5.72 1.96 -21.16
CA ALA A 142 -4.30 2.29 -21.11
C ALA A 142 -3.44 1.55 -22.15
N THR A 143 -3.90 0.43 -22.71
CA THR A 143 -3.09 -0.44 -23.60
C THR A 143 -3.80 -0.85 -24.89
N ASN A 144 -5.10 -0.58 -25.03
CA ASN A 144 -5.97 -1.10 -26.09
C ASN A 144 -6.01 -2.65 -26.18
N GLN A 145 -5.45 -3.35 -25.19
CA GLN A 145 -5.45 -4.81 -25.08
C GLN A 145 -6.89 -5.30 -24.79
N PRO A 146 -7.40 -6.30 -25.53
CA PRO A 146 -8.65 -6.97 -25.18
C PRO A 146 -8.63 -7.53 -23.76
N ILE A 147 -9.76 -7.38 -23.06
CA ILE A 147 -9.99 -7.97 -21.74
C ILE A 147 -10.45 -9.41 -21.95
N TYR A 148 -9.73 -10.37 -21.35
CA TYR A 148 -10.11 -11.77 -21.37
C TYR A 148 -10.65 -12.20 -20.00
N PRO A 149 -11.75 -12.98 -19.93
CA PRO A 149 -12.10 -13.70 -18.72
C PRO A 149 -10.92 -14.56 -18.25
N LEU A 150 -10.65 -14.56 -16.94
CA LEU A 150 -9.69 -15.45 -16.31
C LEU A 150 -10.18 -16.90 -16.50
N PRO A 151 -9.43 -17.78 -17.21
CA PRO A 151 -9.85 -19.16 -17.44
C PRO A 151 -10.08 -19.92 -16.14
N GLU A 152 -11.12 -20.76 -16.07
CA GLU A 152 -11.42 -21.60 -14.89
C GLU A 152 -10.27 -22.57 -14.54
N LYS A 153 -9.48 -22.99 -15.54
CA LYS A 153 -8.25 -23.75 -15.32
C LYS A 153 -7.16 -22.98 -14.56
N TYR A 154 -7.25 -21.66 -14.39
CA TYR A 154 -6.25 -20.83 -13.71
C TYR A 154 -6.53 -20.59 -12.23
N TYR A 155 -7.72 -20.92 -11.72
CA TYR A 155 -8.07 -20.67 -10.32
C TYR A 155 -9.01 -21.71 -9.69
N THR A 156 -9.18 -21.61 -8.37
CA THR A 156 -10.36 -22.09 -7.62
C THR A 156 -10.86 -20.97 -6.70
N LEU A 157 -12.10 -21.08 -6.25
CA LEU A 157 -12.70 -20.16 -5.27
C LEU A 157 -12.96 -20.90 -3.95
N SER A 158 -12.84 -20.20 -2.83
CA SER A 158 -13.25 -20.73 -1.51
C SER A 158 -14.76 -20.98 -1.39
N SER A 159 -15.56 -20.34 -2.26
CA SER A 159 -16.99 -20.58 -2.44
C SER A 159 -17.38 -20.21 -3.86
N ALA A 160 -18.25 -21.02 -4.49
CA ALA A 160 -18.66 -20.82 -5.88
C ALA A 160 -19.87 -19.89 -6.04
N ASP A 161 -20.74 -19.80 -5.02
CA ASP A 161 -22.05 -19.13 -5.11
C ASP A 161 -22.26 -18.05 -4.04
N GLN A 162 -21.39 -17.91 -3.04
CA GLN A 162 -21.59 -16.94 -1.97
C GLN A 162 -20.31 -16.32 -1.38
N LEU A 163 -20.43 -15.05 -0.99
CA LEU A 163 -19.51 -14.32 -0.12
C LEU A 163 -20.24 -14.03 1.19
N ILE A 164 -19.56 -14.16 2.34
CA ILE A 164 -20.14 -13.90 3.66
C ILE A 164 -19.38 -12.75 4.32
N ILE A 165 -20.11 -11.76 4.84
CA ILE A 165 -19.63 -10.81 5.83
C ILE A 165 -20.06 -11.35 7.20
N PRO A 166 -19.15 -11.88 8.04
CA PRO A 166 -19.53 -12.47 9.31
C PRO A 166 -19.98 -11.41 10.32
N ALA A 167 -20.73 -11.81 11.34
CA ALA A 167 -21.06 -10.96 12.48
C ALA A 167 -19.77 -10.38 13.12
N GLY A 168 -19.81 -9.11 13.50
CA GLY A 168 -18.67 -8.30 13.94
C GLY A 168 -17.98 -7.53 12.81
N GLU A 169 -17.99 -8.04 11.58
CA GLU A 169 -17.28 -7.44 10.45
C GLU A 169 -18.18 -6.58 9.55
N LEU A 170 -17.59 -5.54 8.94
CA LEU A 170 -18.23 -4.71 7.90
C LEU A 170 -17.81 -5.10 6.47
N ASN A 171 -16.83 -6.00 6.33
CA ASN A 171 -16.33 -6.50 5.06
C ASN A 171 -16.22 -8.03 5.09
N GLY A 172 -16.45 -8.66 3.95
CA GLY A 172 -16.32 -10.10 3.77
C GLY A 172 -15.65 -10.39 2.44
N ASN A 173 -15.15 -11.60 2.24
CA ASN A 173 -14.38 -11.94 1.05
C ASN A 173 -14.63 -13.37 0.56
N ILE A 174 -14.30 -13.59 -0.71
CA ILE A 174 -13.96 -14.89 -1.25
C ILE A 174 -12.45 -14.93 -1.51
N ALA A 175 -11.82 -16.06 -1.22
CA ALA A 175 -10.44 -16.29 -1.59
C ALA A 175 -10.39 -16.92 -2.99
N VAL A 176 -9.51 -16.39 -3.83
CA VAL A 176 -9.16 -16.91 -5.14
C VAL A 176 -7.77 -17.53 -5.03
N GLN A 177 -7.69 -18.85 -5.21
CA GLN A 177 -6.42 -19.57 -5.27
C GLN A 177 -6.04 -19.75 -6.73
N LEU A 178 -4.93 -19.14 -7.17
CA LEU A 178 -4.39 -19.34 -8.50
C LEU A 178 -3.60 -20.65 -8.56
N LYS A 179 -3.61 -21.26 -9.75
CA LYS A 179 -2.89 -22.49 -10.08
C LYS A 179 -1.66 -22.18 -10.94
N ASP A 180 -0.73 -23.12 -11.07
CA ASP A 180 0.53 -22.89 -11.81
C ASP A 180 0.31 -22.51 -13.29
N GLU A 181 -0.76 -23.01 -13.93
CA GLU A 181 -1.07 -22.68 -15.33
C GLU A 181 -1.34 -21.18 -15.56
N PHE A 182 -1.67 -20.41 -14.51
CA PHE A 182 -1.72 -18.95 -14.59
C PHE A 182 -0.32 -18.34 -14.73
N PHE A 183 0.64 -18.81 -13.95
CA PHE A 183 1.99 -18.24 -13.88
C PHE A 183 2.87 -18.64 -15.06
N ASP A 184 2.52 -19.73 -15.74
CA ASP A 184 3.15 -20.18 -16.98
C ASP A 184 2.63 -19.41 -18.22
N ASP A 185 1.53 -18.65 -18.09
CA ASP A 185 0.98 -17.85 -19.19
C ASP A 185 1.69 -16.50 -19.37
N THR A 186 2.25 -16.26 -20.56
CA THR A 186 2.94 -15.01 -20.91
C THR A 186 2.06 -13.76 -20.95
N LEU A 187 0.73 -13.91 -20.87
CA LEU A 187 -0.21 -12.80 -20.69
C LEU A 187 -0.48 -12.47 -19.22
N ALA A 188 -0.22 -13.38 -18.26
CA ALA A 188 -0.45 -13.15 -16.83
C ALA A 188 0.54 -12.18 -16.17
N VAL A 189 1.65 -11.84 -16.84
CA VAL A 189 2.55 -10.74 -16.45
C VAL A 189 2.08 -9.38 -17.00
N LYS A 190 0.96 -9.35 -17.74
CA LYS A 190 0.39 -8.16 -18.38
C LYS A 190 -1.03 -7.89 -17.89
N LEU A 191 -1.53 -6.70 -18.17
CA LEU A 191 -2.93 -6.36 -17.99
C LEU A 191 -3.75 -7.01 -19.12
N ALA A 192 -4.23 -8.23 -18.89
CA ALA A 192 -4.93 -9.06 -19.88
C ALA A 192 -6.15 -9.82 -19.29
N TYR A 193 -5.96 -10.52 -18.17
CA TYR A 193 -7.00 -11.34 -17.54
C TYR A 193 -7.81 -10.58 -16.48
N VAL A 194 -9.11 -10.84 -16.44
CA VAL A 194 -10.08 -10.31 -15.47
C VAL A 194 -10.92 -11.45 -14.92
N LEU A 195 -11.11 -11.50 -13.60
CA LEU A 195 -12.12 -12.33 -12.95
C LEU A 195 -13.36 -11.47 -12.65
N PRO A 196 -14.43 -11.53 -13.48
CA PRO A 196 -15.63 -10.73 -13.30
C PRO A 196 -16.60 -11.42 -12.33
N VAL A 197 -16.92 -10.77 -11.22
CA VAL A 197 -17.86 -11.28 -10.20
C VAL A 197 -19.05 -10.33 -10.10
N ARG A 198 -20.27 -10.88 -10.06
CA ARG A 198 -21.50 -10.12 -9.78
C ARG A 198 -22.25 -10.72 -8.60
N ILE A 199 -22.75 -9.86 -7.72
CA ILE A 199 -23.72 -10.18 -6.67
C ILE A 199 -25.11 -10.22 -7.31
N SER A 200 -25.82 -11.35 -7.22
CA SER A 200 -27.19 -11.50 -7.71
C SER A 200 -28.23 -11.14 -6.65
N GLN A 201 -27.91 -11.36 -5.37
CA GLN A 201 -28.82 -11.17 -4.24
C GLN A 201 -28.02 -10.96 -2.95
N VAL A 202 -28.58 -10.20 -2.01
CA VAL A 202 -28.12 -10.12 -0.63
C VAL A 202 -29.16 -10.72 0.31
N ILE A 203 -28.71 -11.34 1.40
CA ILE A 203 -29.55 -11.91 2.46
C ILE A 203 -29.10 -11.30 3.78
N GLY A 204 -30.08 -10.81 4.55
CA GLY A 204 -29.84 -10.07 5.77
C GLY A 204 -29.43 -8.61 5.55
N LEU A 205 -29.57 -8.05 4.34
CA LEU A 205 -29.40 -6.63 4.04
C LEU A 205 -30.66 -6.11 3.35
N ASP A 206 -30.97 -4.83 3.53
CA ASP A 206 -32.19 -4.22 2.96
C ASP A 206 -32.05 -3.96 1.45
N SER A 207 -30.81 -3.76 0.97
CA SER A 207 -30.54 -3.44 -0.43
C SER A 207 -29.17 -3.91 -0.93
N LEU A 208 -29.08 -4.06 -2.25
CA LEU A 208 -27.84 -4.17 -3.03
C LEU A 208 -27.70 -2.91 -3.88
N LEU A 209 -26.51 -2.32 -3.96
CA LEU A 209 -26.30 -1.10 -4.75
C LEU A 209 -26.26 -1.38 -6.26
N THR A 210 -27.42 -1.69 -6.86
CA THR A 210 -27.61 -1.99 -8.29
C THR A 210 -27.66 -0.75 -9.20
N GLY A 211 -27.44 0.45 -8.64
CA GLY A 211 -27.42 1.71 -9.39
C GLY A 211 -28.82 2.19 -9.82
N LYS A 212 -28.84 3.31 -10.54
CA LYS A 212 -30.04 3.91 -11.15
C LYS A 212 -29.76 4.26 -12.61
N PRO A 213 -30.39 3.59 -13.59
CA PRO A 213 -30.10 3.82 -15.00
C PRO A 213 -30.64 5.17 -15.50
N SER A 214 -29.94 5.75 -16.47
CA SER A 214 -30.37 6.93 -17.26
C SER A 214 -31.01 6.53 -18.60
N VAL A 215 -30.81 5.29 -19.04
CA VAL A 215 -31.24 4.76 -20.35
C VAL A 215 -31.83 3.36 -20.20
N ALA A 216 -32.67 2.95 -21.14
CA ALA A 216 -33.07 1.54 -21.26
C ALA A 216 -31.85 0.66 -21.58
N GLN A 217 -31.81 -0.56 -21.03
CA GLN A 217 -30.72 -1.53 -21.25
C GLN A 217 -29.32 -0.96 -20.94
N ALA A 218 -29.20 -0.24 -19.83
CA ALA A 218 -27.94 0.36 -19.38
C ALA A 218 -26.83 -0.69 -19.16
N ASP A 219 -25.76 -0.63 -19.96
CA ASP A 219 -24.53 -1.38 -19.71
C ASP A 219 -23.88 -0.89 -18.40
N PRO A 220 -23.65 -1.74 -17.39
CA PRO A 220 -23.05 -1.36 -16.11
C PRO A 220 -21.62 -0.83 -16.24
N ARG A 221 -20.95 -1.10 -17.36
CA ARG A 221 -19.56 -0.69 -17.62
C ARG A 221 -19.43 0.74 -18.16
N ILE A 222 -20.52 1.31 -18.66
CA ILE A 222 -20.54 2.62 -19.33
C ILE A 222 -21.17 3.65 -18.40
N VAL A 223 -20.34 4.49 -17.78
CA VAL A 223 -20.76 5.46 -16.74
C VAL A 223 -21.92 6.37 -17.20
N SER A 224 -21.92 6.83 -18.45
CA SER A 224 -22.97 7.71 -19.00
C SER A 224 -24.36 7.06 -19.10
N ASN A 225 -24.47 5.75 -18.95
CA ASN A 225 -25.76 5.05 -18.92
C ASN A 225 -26.48 5.15 -17.56
N TRP A 226 -25.89 5.79 -16.55
CA TRP A 226 -26.37 5.76 -15.16
C TRP A 226 -26.42 7.14 -14.50
N GLN A 227 -27.46 7.37 -13.69
CA GLN A 227 -27.55 8.51 -12.76
C GLN A 227 -26.77 8.21 -11.47
N VAL A 228 -26.80 6.96 -11.05
CA VAL A 228 -26.01 6.40 -9.95
C VAL A 228 -25.42 5.10 -10.46
N THR A 229 -24.08 4.97 -10.47
CA THR A 229 -23.42 3.79 -11.03
C THR A 229 -23.66 2.55 -10.17
N PRO A 230 -23.81 1.36 -10.78
CA PRO A 230 -23.96 0.11 -10.07
C PRO A 230 -22.65 -0.30 -9.39
N LYS A 231 -22.77 -0.91 -8.20
CA LYS A 231 -21.69 -1.53 -7.43
C LYS A 231 -22.00 -2.99 -7.07
N ASP A 232 -22.93 -3.62 -7.80
CA ASP A 232 -23.26 -5.05 -7.69
C ASP A 232 -22.21 -5.96 -8.37
N PHE A 233 -21.26 -5.39 -9.12
CA PHE A 233 -20.22 -6.13 -9.82
C PHE A 233 -18.81 -5.62 -9.53
N THR A 234 -17.82 -6.48 -9.80
CA THR A 234 -16.41 -6.13 -9.90
C THR A 234 -15.75 -6.89 -11.03
N MET A 235 -14.90 -6.22 -11.80
CA MET A 235 -14.06 -6.79 -12.84
C MET A 235 -12.62 -6.78 -12.32
N PHE A 236 -12.24 -7.85 -11.62
CA PHE A 236 -10.96 -7.91 -10.91
C PHE A 236 -9.85 -8.29 -11.89
N ALA A 237 -9.07 -7.32 -12.40
CA ALA A 237 -7.94 -7.62 -13.28
C ALA A 237 -6.80 -8.25 -12.47
N VAL A 238 -6.18 -9.31 -12.99
CA VAL A 238 -5.13 -10.06 -12.27
C VAL A 238 -3.86 -10.13 -13.11
N LYS A 239 -2.74 -9.74 -12.52
CA LYS A 239 -1.38 -9.92 -13.06
C LYS A 239 -0.42 -10.32 -11.95
N PHE A 240 0.78 -10.79 -12.27
CA PHE A 240 1.83 -11.00 -11.27
C PHE A 240 3.17 -10.37 -11.66
N ILE A 241 4.00 -10.12 -10.65
CA ILE A 241 5.42 -9.82 -10.81
C ILE A 241 6.24 -10.90 -10.09
N ASN A 242 7.32 -11.35 -10.73
CA ASN A 242 8.23 -12.35 -10.16
C ASN A 242 9.19 -11.73 -9.13
N PRO A 243 9.91 -12.54 -8.31
CA PRO A 243 10.76 -12.04 -7.23
C PRO A 243 11.76 -10.96 -7.61
N PHE A 244 12.31 -11.04 -8.84
CA PHE A 244 13.37 -10.16 -9.33
C PHE A 244 12.87 -8.85 -9.98
N HIS A 245 11.56 -8.60 -9.95
CA HIS A 245 10.96 -7.36 -10.48
C HIS A 245 11.22 -6.17 -9.57
N GLY A 246 11.66 -5.04 -10.11
CA GLY A 246 11.72 -3.80 -9.35
C GLY A 246 12.63 -2.73 -9.92
N SER A 247 12.77 -1.64 -9.18
CA SER A 247 13.80 -0.63 -9.39
C SER A 247 15.04 -0.96 -8.55
N TYR A 248 16.22 -0.91 -9.16
CA TYR A 248 17.49 -1.27 -8.54
C TYR A 248 18.52 -0.15 -8.71
N PHE A 249 19.28 0.16 -7.66
CA PHE A 249 20.47 0.99 -7.75
C PHE A 249 21.61 0.19 -8.40
N ARG A 250 22.09 0.63 -9.55
CA ARG A 250 23.14 -0.03 -10.34
C ARG A 250 24.50 0.61 -10.07
N ARG A 251 25.46 -0.19 -9.64
CA ARG A 251 26.87 0.21 -9.55
C ARG A 251 27.76 -0.90 -10.08
N GLY A 252 28.90 -0.55 -10.67
CA GLY A 252 29.73 -1.56 -11.31
C GLY A 252 30.98 -1.00 -11.98
N LYS A 253 31.55 -1.83 -12.84
CA LYS A 253 32.63 -1.45 -13.76
C LYS A 253 32.42 -2.06 -15.13
N SER A 254 32.90 -1.37 -16.16
CA SER A 254 32.95 -1.84 -17.54
C SER A 254 34.37 -1.69 -18.09
N ALA A 255 34.72 -2.56 -19.03
CA ALA A 255 35.95 -2.47 -19.79
C ALA A 255 35.69 -2.83 -21.26
N VAL A 256 36.32 -2.09 -22.17
CA VAL A 256 36.33 -2.38 -23.61
C VAL A 256 37.72 -2.82 -24.03
N LYS A 257 37.80 -3.95 -24.73
CA LYS A 257 39.03 -4.49 -25.31
C LYS A 257 38.98 -4.45 -26.83
N ASN A 258 40.10 -4.11 -27.46
CA ASN A 258 40.27 -4.16 -28.91
C ASN A 258 40.49 -5.61 -29.39
N ALA A 259 40.66 -5.80 -30.70
CA ALA A 259 40.92 -7.12 -31.31
C ALA A 259 42.19 -7.83 -30.77
N ALA A 260 43.20 -7.07 -30.32
CA ALA A 260 44.42 -7.59 -29.72
C ALA A 260 44.26 -7.93 -28.22
N GLY A 261 43.06 -7.78 -27.65
CA GLY A 261 42.78 -8.03 -26.23
C GLY A 261 43.26 -6.93 -25.28
N GLN A 262 43.82 -5.82 -25.82
CA GLN A 262 44.26 -4.68 -25.03
C GLN A 262 43.04 -3.88 -24.56
N GLU A 263 43.03 -3.48 -23.29
CA GLU A 263 42.00 -2.61 -22.72
C GLU A 263 42.19 -1.18 -23.26
N ILE A 264 41.18 -0.66 -23.95
CA ILE A 264 41.17 0.68 -24.56
C ILE A 264 40.25 1.66 -23.83
N GLU A 265 39.35 1.14 -22.98
CA GLU A 265 38.48 1.92 -22.13
C GLU A 265 38.17 1.12 -20.86
N SER A 266 38.15 1.81 -19.71
CA SER A 266 37.81 1.25 -18.41
C SER A 266 36.98 2.29 -17.67
N THR A 267 35.81 1.93 -17.15
CA THR A 267 34.89 2.88 -16.50
C THR A 267 34.31 2.26 -15.24
N THR A 268 34.53 2.91 -14.10
CA THR A 268 33.89 2.54 -12.83
C THR A 268 32.76 3.53 -12.55
N TYR A 269 31.56 3.02 -12.30
CA TYR A 269 30.36 3.79 -12.02
C TYR A 269 29.82 3.33 -10.67
N ARG A 270 30.27 4.03 -9.63
CA ARG A 270 29.88 3.83 -8.24
C ARG A 270 30.04 5.15 -7.49
N THR A 271 29.03 5.50 -6.72
CA THR A 271 29.04 6.64 -5.78
C THR A 271 29.24 6.17 -4.34
N GLN A 272 29.56 7.11 -3.44
CA GLN A 272 29.75 6.83 -2.00
C GLN A 272 28.45 6.36 -1.30
N PHE A 273 27.30 6.92 -1.71
CA PHE A 273 25.99 6.64 -1.13
C PHE A 273 25.18 5.85 -2.16
N ILE A 274 24.63 4.69 -1.79
CA ILE A 274 24.01 3.77 -2.75
C ILE A 274 22.85 4.45 -3.50
N GLU A 275 22.12 5.29 -2.79
CA GLU A 275 20.95 6.04 -3.22
C GLU A 275 21.24 7.09 -4.31
N LYS A 276 22.53 7.38 -4.56
CA LYS A 276 22.99 8.31 -5.62
C LYS A 276 23.46 7.59 -6.89
N ASN A 277 23.40 6.26 -6.96
CA ASN A 277 23.69 5.54 -8.18
C ASN A 277 22.51 5.53 -9.15
N ASP A 278 22.79 5.28 -10.44
CA ASP A 278 21.77 5.17 -11.48
C ASP A 278 20.74 4.09 -11.14
N VAL A 279 19.46 4.37 -11.43
CA VAL A 279 18.38 3.40 -11.21
C VAL A 279 18.07 2.67 -12.50
N TRP A 280 18.12 1.34 -12.47
CA TRP A 280 17.69 0.47 -13.56
C TRP A 280 16.44 -0.30 -13.16
N ASN A 281 15.54 -0.54 -14.11
CA ASN A 281 14.29 -1.25 -13.88
C ASN A 281 14.35 -2.66 -14.47
N LEU A 282 13.97 -3.65 -13.67
CA LEU A 282 13.84 -5.05 -14.07
C LEU A 282 12.35 -5.38 -14.15
N THR A 283 11.87 -5.66 -15.36
CA THR A 283 10.45 -5.93 -15.63
C THR A 283 10.23 -7.43 -15.84
N THR A 284 9.26 -8.02 -15.14
CA THR A 284 8.86 -9.43 -15.29
C THR A 284 8.48 -9.77 -16.72
N LYS A 285 9.06 -10.87 -17.22
CA LYS A 285 8.78 -11.47 -18.53
C LYS A 285 8.09 -12.83 -18.42
N SER A 286 8.40 -13.58 -17.36
CA SER A 286 7.77 -14.87 -16.97
C SER A 286 8.02 -15.14 -15.48
N LYS A 287 7.54 -16.28 -14.96
CA LYS A 287 7.79 -16.77 -13.58
C LYS A 287 9.26 -16.65 -13.13
N ASN A 288 10.23 -16.88 -14.02
CA ASN A 288 11.67 -16.84 -13.73
C ASN A 288 12.50 -15.88 -14.62
N GLN A 289 11.86 -15.06 -15.46
CA GLN A 289 12.57 -14.13 -16.34
C GLN A 289 12.26 -12.66 -16.06
N VAL A 290 13.28 -11.81 -16.12
CA VAL A 290 13.14 -10.36 -16.16
C VAL A 290 13.93 -9.77 -17.32
N THR A 291 13.42 -8.68 -17.89
CA THR A 291 14.14 -7.86 -18.86
C THR A 291 14.53 -6.53 -18.26
N MET A 292 15.75 -6.06 -18.57
CA MET A 292 16.26 -4.75 -18.18
C MET A 292 16.90 -4.08 -19.39
N ALA A 293 16.87 -2.75 -19.44
CA ALA A 293 17.51 -1.98 -20.49
C ALA A 293 18.13 -0.70 -19.96
N GLY A 294 19.20 -0.24 -20.60
CA GLY A 294 19.88 1.00 -20.21
C GLY A 294 21.04 1.36 -21.15
N ASN A 295 21.66 2.50 -20.86
CA ASN A 295 22.80 3.00 -21.63
C ASN A 295 24.09 2.25 -21.25
N LEU A 296 24.97 2.09 -22.23
CA LEU A 296 26.31 1.56 -22.00
C LEU A 296 27.21 2.62 -21.34
N ASN A 297 28.01 2.18 -20.37
CA ASN A 297 29.12 2.97 -19.84
C ASN A 297 30.34 2.76 -20.75
N SER A 298 30.28 3.37 -21.94
CA SER A 298 31.34 3.36 -22.95
C SER A 298 31.26 4.56 -23.92
N THR A 299 32.44 5.12 -24.21
CA THR A 299 32.67 6.09 -25.27
C THR A 299 32.95 5.40 -26.61
N ALA A 300 33.61 4.24 -26.60
CA ALA A 300 34.01 3.49 -27.79
C ALA A 300 32.89 2.64 -28.43
N ILE A 301 31.89 2.23 -27.65
CA ILE A 301 30.76 1.38 -28.09
C ILE A 301 29.45 2.15 -27.89
N LYS A 302 28.57 2.12 -28.89
CA LYS A 302 27.30 2.89 -28.91
C LYS A 302 26.09 1.98 -29.12
N GLY A 303 25.01 2.29 -28.42
CA GLY A 303 23.72 1.60 -28.50
C GLY A 303 23.10 1.36 -27.13
N THR A 304 21.83 0.97 -27.13
CA THR A 304 21.09 0.58 -25.91
C THR A 304 21.38 -0.87 -25.58
N LEU A 305 21.78 -1.15 -24.34
CA LEU A 305 21.88 -2.51 -23.83
C LEU A 305 20.48 -2.98 -23.41
N SER A 306 20.07 -4.16 -23.87
CA SER A 306 18.83 -4.80 -23.44
C SER A 306 19.11 -6.26 -23.06
N LEU A 307 18.99 -6.58 -21.78
CA LEU A 307 19.29 -7.90 -21.22
C LEU A 307 18.02 -8.65 -20.85
N LEU A 308 18.06 -9.96 -21.04
CA LEU A 308 17.14 -10.95 -20.50
C LEU A 308 17.91 -11.77 -19.46
N LEU A 309 17.43 -11.75 -18.22
CA LEU A 309 17.94 -12.56 -17.12
C LEU A 309 16.99 -13.74 -16.92
N THR A 310 17.49 -14.96 -17.00
CA THR A 310 16.72 -16.19 -16.75
C THR A 310 17.25 -16.88 -15.50
N PHE A 311 16.45 -16.93 -14.44
CA PHE A 311 16.82 -17.48 -13.14
C PHE A 311 16.50 -18.98 -13.02
N THR A 312 17.39 -19.69 -12.33
CA THR A 312 17.25 -21.10 -11.93
C THR A 312 17.62 -21.18 -10.45
N GLY A 313 16.62 -21.04 -9.57
CA GLY A 313 16.88 -20.67 -8.18
C GLY A 313 17.50 -19.28 -8.10
N ASN A 314 18.59 -19.13 -7.34
CA ASN A 314 19.27 -17.86 -7.16
C ASN A 314 20.24 -17.53 -8.30
N ASP A 315 20.76 -18.51 -9.05
CA ASP A 315 21.68 -18.28 -10.15
C ASP A 315 20.91 -17.92 -11.44
N CYS A 316 21.48 -17.09 -12.32
CA CYS A 316 20.86 -16.71 -13.59
C CYS A 316 21.82 -16.70 -14.77
N VAL A 317 21.26 -16.95 -15.96
CA VAL A 317 21.93 -16.77 -17.24
C VAL A 317 21.56 -15.39 -17.77
N VAL A 318 22.56 -14.62 -18.21
CA VAL A 318 22.38 -13.30 -18.81
C VAL A 318 22.53 -13.42 -20.33
N GLN A 319 21.46 -13.08 -21.04
CA GLN A 319 21.39 -13.08 -22.50
C GLN A 319 20.88 -11.72 -22.99
N ASN A 320 20.90 -11.50 -24.30
CA ASN A 320 20.24 -10.35 -24.88
C ASN A 320 18.72 -10.53 -24.94
N SER A 321 17.97 -9.45 -24.78
CA SER A 321 16.54 -9.45 -25.09
C SER A 321 16.29 -9.71 -26.59
N PRO A 322 15.16 -10.35 -26.97
CA PRO A 322 14.77 -10.48 -28.37
C PRO A 322 14.73 -9.11 -29.07
N GLY A 323 15.34 -9.03 -30.26
CA GLY A 323 15.45 -7.78 -31.03
C GLY A 323 16.53 -6.79 -30.56
N SER A 324 17.36 -7.14 -29.57
CA SER A 324 18.51 -6.31 -29.19
C SER A 324 19.63 -6.34 -30.25
N ALA A 325 20.37 -5.23 -30.38
CA ALA A 325 21.50 -5.10 -31.30
C ALA A 325 22.75 -5.89 -30.88
N PHE A 326 22.86 -6.29 -29.61
CA PHE A 326 24.02 -6.97 -29.07
C PHE A 326 23.74 -8.45 -28.81
N GLN A 327 24.67 -9.32 -29.19
CA GLN A 327 24.67 -10.73 -28.80
C GLN A 327 25.38 -10.84 -27.45
N VAL A 328 24.62 -10.93 -26.36
CA VAL A 328 25.15 -10.88 -25.00
C VAL A 328 25.26 -12.28 -24.41
N THR A 329 26.39 -12.56 -23.78
CA THR A 329 26.58 -13.76 -22.94
C THR A 329 27.05 -13.35 -21.54
N GLY A 330 26.56 -14.04 -20.52
CA GLY A 330 26.92 -13.76 -19.14
C GLY A 330 26.18 -14.64 -18.15
N SER A 331 26.47 -14.38 -16.87
CA SER A 331 25.85 -15.04 -15.73
C SER A 331 25.60 -14.04 -14.62
N GLY A 332 24.79 -14.44 -13.65
CA GLY A 332 24.57 -13.66 -12.45
C GLY A 332 23.99 -14.48 -11.32
N LYS A 333 23.76 -13.82 -10.19
CA LYS A 333 23.22 -14.42 -8.97
C LYS A 333 22.42 -13.40 -8.18
N PHE A 334 21.21 -13.77 -7.79
CA PHE A 334 20.40 -13.12 -6.76
C PHE A 334 20.92 -13.54 -5.38
N LEU A 335 21.08 -12.57 -4.50
CA LEU A 335 21.63 -12.76 -3.16
C LEU A 335 20.74 -11.99 -2.19
N ASP A 336 20.12 -12.73 -1.28
CA ASP A 336 19.34 -12.18 -0.18
C ASP A 336 20.26 -11.35 0.74
N ASP A 337 19.77 -10.24 1.28
CA ASP A 337 20.43 -9.53 2.38
C ASP A 337 21.88 -9.03 2.09
N ALA A 338 22.23 -8.91 0.80
CA ALA A 338 23.60 -8.80 0.27
C ALA A 338 24.22 -7.39 0.29
N ASP A 339 23.41 -6.35 0.50
CA ASP A 339 23.84 -4.96 0.56
C ASP A 339 23.04 -4.19 1.62
N GLU A 340 23.38 -2.92 1.88
CA GLU A 340 22.68 -2.10 2.87
C GLU A 340 22.48 -0.66 2.42
N TRP A 341 21.24 -0.17 2.43
CA TRP A 341 20.93 1.26 2.29
C TRP A 341 19.73 1.66 3.15
N GLY A 342 19.73 2.89 3.65
CA GLY A 342 18.73 3.35 4.63
C GLY A 342 18.71 2.55 5.93
N ASN A 343 19.87 2.08 6.42
CA ASN A 343 20.05 1.24 7.62
C ASN A 343 19.21 -0.05 7.59
N LYS A 344 18.96 -0.60 6.39
CA LYS A 344 18.32 -1.89 6.19
C LYS A 344 19.14 -2.68 5.19
N LYS A 345 19.32 -3.96 5.48
CA LYS A 345 19.83 -4.91 4.49
C LYS A 345 18.85 -5.07 3.33
N ARG A 346 19.39 -5.42 2.18
CA ARG A 346 18.72 -5.41 0.88
C ARG A 346 19.29 -6.48 -0.02
N ASP A 347 18.40 -7.13 -0.76
CA ASP A 347 18.79 -8.09 -1.78
C ASP A 347 19.54 -7.39 -2.92
N ALA A 348 20.45 -8.13 -3.54
CA ALA A 348 21.18 -7.66 -4.71
C ALA A 348 21.26 -8.74 -5.79
N ILE A 349 21.34 -8.30 -7.04
CA ILE A 349 21.70 -9.15 -8.17
C ILE A 349 23.12 -8.77 -8.59
N HIS A 350 24.03 -9.74 -8.57
CA HIS A 350 25.36 -9.62 -9.14
C HIS A 350 25.35 -10.18 -10.56
N LEU A 351 25.80 -9.39 -11.54
CA LEU A 351 25.88 -9.78 -12.96
C LEU A 351 27.31 -9.68 -13.45
N THR A 352 27.71 -10.57 -14.36
CA THR A 352 28.89 -10.42 -15.22
C THR A 352 28.52 -10.82 -16.63
N TYR A 353 28.72 -9.92 -17.59
CA TYR A 353 28.30 -10.13 -18.97
C TYR A 353 29.24 -9.45 -19.97
N GLN A 354 29.23 -9.95 -21.20
CA GLN A 354 30.05 -9.46 -22.30
C GLN A 354 29.32 -9.58 -23.65
N PHE A 355 29.74 -8.75 -24.60
CA PHE A 355 29.30 -8.82 -26.00
C PHE A 355 30.36 -8.17 -26.91
N LYS A 356 30.20 -8.31 -28.23
CA LYS A 356 31.05 -7.64 -29.22
C LYS A 356 30.28 -6.62 -30.05
N GLN A 357 30.95 -5.53 -30.42
CA GLN A 357 30.52 -4.60 -31.46
C GLN A 357 31.70 -4.39 -32.41
N GLY A 358 31.60 -4.95 -33.63
CA GLY A 358 32.73 -5.04 -34.55
C GLY A 358 33.89 -5.84 -33.95
N THR A 359 35.08 -5.25 -33.95
CA THR A 359 36.31 -5.80 -33.37
C THR A 359 36.42 -5.63 -31.85
N ASN A 360 35.60 -4.76 -31.25
CA ASN A 360 35.69 -4.43 -29.83
C ASN A 360 34.81 -5.38 -28.99
N THR A 361 35.34 -5.79 -27.83
CA THR A 361 34.63 -6.60 -26.84
C THR A 361 34.31 -5.74 -25.61
N TYR A 362 33.03 -5.55 -25.31
CA TYR A 362 32.57 -4.95 -24.05
C TYR A 362 32.43 -6.04 -22.99
N SER A 363 32.84 -5.74 -21.76
CA SER A 363 32.60 -6.57 -20.58
C SER A 363 32.19 -5.67 -19.41
N ALA A 364 31.31 -6.16 -18.54
CA ALA A 364 30.93 -5.46 -17.32
C ALA A 364 30.62 -6.42 -16.17
N THR A 365 30.82 -5.90 -14.96
CA THR A 365 30.38 -6.52 -13.69
C THR A 365 29.53 -5.50 -12.95
N ASP A 366 28.27 -5.86 -12.68
CA ASP A 366 27.27 -5.01 -12.04
C ASP A 366 26.78 -5.60 -10.72
N THR A 367 26.59 -4.74 -9.73
CA THR A 367 25.73 -4.97 -8.56
C THR A 367 24.47 -4.12 -8.74
N LEU A 368 23.31 -4.78 -8.72
CA LEU A 368 21.99 -4.17 -8.71
C LEU A 368 21.40 -4.34 -7.30
N VAL A 369 21.32 -3.28 -6.50
CA VAL A 369 20.75 -3.32 -5.14
C VAL A 369 19.28 -2.94 -5.19
N ILE A 370 18.38 -3.73 -4.60
CA ILE A 370 16.95 -3.43 -4.69
C ILE A 370 16.59 -2.14 -3.96
N ARG A 371 15.86 -1.24 -4.65
CA ARG A 371 15.28 -0.02 -4.07
C ARG A 371 13.84 -0.27 -3.66
N ASP A 372 13.01 -0.72 -4.58
CA ASP A 372 11.60 -1.03 -4.35
C ASP A 372 11.02 -1.91 -5.48
N ARG A 373 9.86 -2.52 -5.23
CA ARG A 373 9.15 -3.38 -6.20
C ARG A 373 8.28 -2.61 -7.20
N GLY A 374 8.11 -1.30 -7.05
CA GLY A 374 7.33 -0.46 -7.96
C GLY A 374 5.80 -0.64 -7.95
N VAL A 375 5.23 -1.29 -6.92
CA VAL A 375 3.79 -1.62 -6.88
C VAL A 375 3.01 -0.72 -5.92
N GLY A 376 1.82 -0.30 -6.35
CA GLY A 376 0.84 0.43 -5.55
C GLY A 376 -0.59 0.02 -5.91
N LEU A 377 -1.59 0.74 -5.39
CA LEU A 377 -2.99 0.53 -5.79
C LEU A 377 -3.19 0.94 -7.25
N GLU A 378 -3.64 -0.02 -8.07
CA GLU A 378 -3.90 0.18 -9.49
C GLU A 378 -5.39 -0.06 -9.79
N VAL A 379 -5.96 0.74 -10.70
CA VAL A 379 -7.31 0.58 -11.25
C VAL A 379 -7.27 0.76 -12.76
N PHE A 380 -8.21 0.17 -13.49
CA PHE A 380 -8.36 0.39 -14.93
C PHE A 380 -9.68 1.06 -15.30
N GLN A 381 -9.79 1.47 -16.55
CA GLN A 381 -11.04 1.88 -17.18
C GLN A 381 -11.27 0.98 -18.41
N PRO A 382 -12.42 0.28 -18.52
CA PRO A 382 -12.76 -0.47 -19.71
C PRO A 382 -13.24 0.48 -20.82
N VAL A 383 -12.80 0.22 -22.06
CA VAL A 383 -13.39 0.78 -23.27
C VAL A 383 -14.26 -0.30 -23.89
N ILE A 384 -15.56 -0.02 -24.06
CA ILE A 384 -16.50 -0.95 -24.69
C ILE A 384 -16.59 -0.61 -26.18
N THR A 385 -16.16 -1.52 -27.03
CA THR A 385 -16.33 -1.41 -28.49
C THR A 385 -17.70 -1.96 -28.86
N LYS A 386 -18.55 -1.16 -29.52
CA LYS A 386 -19.84 -1.64 -30.04
C LYS A 386 -19.65 -2.56 -31.24
#